data_AF-A0A4R8RBD8-F1
#
_entry.id   AF-A0A4R8RBD8-F1
#
_cell.length_a   1.000
_cell.length_b   1.000
_cell.length_c   1.000
_cell.angle_alpha   90.00
_cell.angle_beta   90.00
_cell.angle_gamma   90.00
#
_symmetry.space_group_name_H-M   'P 1'
#
loop_
_entity.id
_entity.type
_entity.pdbx_description
1 polymer ?
#
loop_
_entity_poly.entity_id
_entity_poly.type
_entity_poly.pdbx_seq_one_letter_code
_entity_poly.pdbx_strand_id
1 'polypeptide(L)'
;MRFAMAVVMSWGLAVAMPASAHAETLCRDFNTMDDAGKLAAVQEAAAGGNAVAQISPGDAVSLAIAMCRVRTGETVLQVLNTKV
;
A
#
# COMPACT_ATOMS: atom_id res chain seq x y z
N MET A 1 6.88 17.06 -49.16
CA MET A 1 6.20 16.03 -48.34
C MET A 1 7.13 14.83 -48.22
N ARG A 2 7.69 14.57 -47.03
CA ARG A 2 8.36 13.31 -46.61
C ARG A 2 9.17 13.58 -45.34
N PHE A 3 8.64 13.22 -44.19
CA PHE A 3 9.31 12.73 -42.95
C PHE A 3 8.15 12.52 -41.96
N ALA A 4 7.39 11.43 -42.12
CA ALA A 4 7.59 10.17 -41.41
C ALA A 4 7.30 10.30 -39.91
N MET A 5 6.13 9.79 -39.53
CA MET A 5 5.75 9.44 -38.16
C MET A 5 6.87 8.67 -37.44
N ALA A 6 7.14 9.04 -36.19
CA ALA A 6 7.67 8.15 -35.16
C ALA A 6 7.25 8.73 -33.80
N VAL A 7 6.24 8.14 -33.14
CA VAL A 7 6.43 7.15 -32.06
C VAL A 7 6.64 7.89 -30.72
N VAL A 8 5.58 8.04 -29.91
CA VAL A 8 5.22 7.14 -28.78
C VAL A 8 5.66 7.79 -27.47
N MET A 9 4.65 8.12 -26.64
CA MET A 9 4.57 7.64 -25.25
C MET A 9 5.77 7.99 -24.36
N SER A 10 5.59 8.98 -23.49
CA SER A 10 5.94 8.88 -22.07
C SER A 10 5.83 10.25 -21.42
N TRP A 11 4.60 10.62 -21.08
CA TRP A 11 4.39 11.41 -19.86
C TRP A 11 4.21 10.42 -18.71
N GLY A 12 5.21 9.54 -18.54
CA GLY A 12 5.44 8.80 -17.32
C GLY A 12 6.15 9.73 -16.35
N LEU A 13 5.47 10.77 -15.87
CA LEU A 13 5.80 11.37 -14.58
C LEU A 13 5.22 10.46 -13.50
N ALA A 14 5.62 9.18 -13.54
CA ALA A 14 5.59 8.34 -12.37
C ALA A 14 6.69 8.92 -11.47
N VAL A 15 6.31 9.87 -10.62
CA VAL A 15 7.08 10.17 -9.43
C VAL A 15 7.17 8.84 -8.70
N ALA A 16 8.31 8.16 -8.85
CA ALA A 16 8.69 7.03 -8.03
C ALA A 16 8.92 7.59 -6.63
N MET A 17 7.82 7.90 -5.93
CA MET A 17 7.85 7.95 -4.48
C MET A 17 8.27 6.56 -4.05
N PRO A 18 9.33 6.41 -3.23
CA PRO A 18 9.71 5.11 -2.72
C PRO A 18 8.50 4.56 -1.95
N ALA A 19 7.83 3.58 -2.55
CA ALA A 19 6.57 2.99 -2.11
C ALA A 19 6.74 2.04 -0.91
N SER A 20 7.66 2.38 0.00
CA SER A 20 8.14 1.49 1.06
C SER A 20 8.27 2.19 2.41
N ALA A 21 7.70 3.38 2.59
CA ALA A 21 7.82 4.10 3.86
C ALA A 21 6.82 3.60 4.91
N HIS A 22 5.66 3.11 4.49
CA HIS A 22 4.56 2.78 5.39
C HIS A 22 4.23 1.28 5.44
N ALA A 23 4.52 0.49 4.42
CA ALA A 23 4.26 -0.96 4.45
C ALA A 23 5.08 -1.71 5.52
N GLU A 24 6.30 -1.23 5.82
CA GLU A 24 7.17 -1.80 6.86
C GLU A 24 6.84 -1.30 8.27
N THR A 25 5.81 -0.46 8.41
CA THR A 25 5.36 0.08 9.70
C THR A 25 4.96 -1.06 10.64
N LEU A 26 5.46 -1.03 11.88
CA LEU A 26 5.01 -1.94 12.92
C LEU A 26 3.54 -1.71 13.23
N CYS A 27 2.79 -2.79 13.47
CA CYS A 27 1.38 -2.72 13.83
C CYS A 27 1.13 -1.86 15.08
N ARG A 28 2.08 -1.78 16.02
CA ARG A 28 2.00 -0.84 17.15
C ARG A 28 1.94 0.62 16.68
N ASP A 29 2.81 1.01 15.76
CA ASP A 29 2.89 2.39 15.28
C ASP A 29 1.73 2.69 14.32
N PHE A 30 1.32 1.73 13.49
CA PHE A 30 0.13 1.83 12.64
C PHE A 30 -1.15 2.10 13.44
N ASN A 31 -1.30 1.47 14.62
CA ASN A 31 -2.47 1.72 15.48
C ASN A 31 -2.54 3.16 15.98
N THR A 32 -1.40 3.86 16.08
CA THR A 32 -1.32 5.25 16.54
C THR A 32 -1.48 6.27 15.41
N MET A 33 -1.43 5.85 14.15
CA MET A 33 -1.61 6.72 12.99
C MET A 33 -3.06 7.21 12.84
N ASP A 34 -3.21 8.40 12.29
CA ASP A 34 -4.49 8.91 11.81
C ASP A 34 -5.01 8.08 10.61
N ASP A 35 -6.30 8.21 10.30
CA ASP A 35 -6.95 7.42 9.24
C ASP A 35 -6.28 7.60 7.86
N ALA A 36 -5.76 8.79 7.56
CA ALA A 36 -5.01 9.05 6.34
C ALA A 36 -3.68 8.28 6.29
N GLY A 37 -2.95 8.19 7.41
CA GLY A 37 -1.72 7.42 7.51
C GLY A 37 -1.98 5.90 7.41
N LYS A 38 -3.07 5.44 8.04
CA LYS A 38 -3.50 4.04 7.92
C LYS A 38 -3.87 3.67 6.50
N LEU A 39 -4.62 4.54 5.81
CA LEU A 39 -4.98 4.35 4.41
C LEU A 39 -3.74 4.27 3.52
N ALA A 40 -2.77 5.17 3.71
CA ALA A 40 -1.53 5.17 2.94
C ALA A 40 -0.73 3.87 3.13
N ALA A 41 -0.56 3.40 4.36
CA ALA A 41 0.15 2.14 4.65
C ALA A 41 -0.52 0.92 4.00
N VAL A 42 -1.85 0.87 4.02
CA VAL A 42 -2.63 -0.20 3.41
C VAL A 42 -2.59 -0.12 1.88
N GLN A 43 -2.62 1.08 1.31
CA GLN A 43 -2.48 1.29 -0.14
C GLN A 43 -1.09 0.90 -0.64
N GLU A 44 -0.04 1.15 0.13
CA GLU A 44 1.30 0.64 -0.18
C GLU A 44 1.35 -0.89 -0.14
N ALA A 45 0.75 -1.52 0.88
CA ALA A 45 0.63 -2.98 0.93
C ALA A 45 -0.13 -3.52 -0.29
N ALA A 46 -1.21 -2.86 -0.70
CA ALA A 46 -1.97 -3.20 -1.90
C ALA A 46 -1.13 -3.06 -3.19
N ALA A 47 -0.37 -1.96 -3.33
CA ALA A 47 0.53 -1.73 -4.45
C ALA A 47 1.65 -2.80 -4.52
N GLY A 48 2.06 -3.35 -3.37
CA GLY A 48 2.97 -4.49 -3.25
C GLY A 48 2.36 -5.85 -3.62
N GLY A 49 1.11 -5.89 -4.11
CA GLY A 49 0.44 -7.13 -4.54
C GLY A 49 -0.22 -7.92 -3.41
N ASN A 50 -0.46 -7.31 -2.25
CA ASN A 50 -1.14 -7.97 -1.14
C ASN A 50 -2.62 -8.24 -1.46
N ALA A 51 -3.22 -9.23 -0.79
CA ALA A 51 -4.64 -9.55 -0.87
C ALA A 51 -5.57 -8.35 -0.64
N VAL A 52 -5.13 -7.35 0.14
CA VAL A 52 -5.88 -6.09 0.33
C VAL A 52 -6.11 -5.28 -0.96
N ALA A 53 -5.33 -5.53 -2.02
CA ALA A 53 -5.54 -4.92 -3.33
C ALA A 53 -6.86 -5.34 -4.00
N GLN A 54 -7.47 -6.43 -3.56
CA GLN A 54 -8.70 -6.99 -4.14
C GLN A 54 -9.97 -6.54 -3.40
N ILE A 55 -9.86 -5.79 -2.31
CA ILE A 55 -11.00 -5.30 -1.52
C ILE A 55 -11.04 -3.78 -1.48
N SER A 56 -12.13 -3.22 -0.94
CA SER A 56 -12.25 -1.77 -0.82
C SER A 56 -11.19 -1.20 0.16
N PRO A 57 -10.66 0.01 -0.07
CA PRO A 57 -9.64 0.59 0.80
C PRO A 57 -10.09 0.74 2.26
N GLY A 58 -11.38 1.02 2.48
CA GLY A 58 -11.96 1.12 3.83
C GLY A 58 -12.01 -0.22 4.56
N ASP A 59 -12.36 -1.29 3.85
CA ASP A 59 -12.37 -2.65 4.41
C ASP A 59 -10.94 -3.13 4.71
N ALA A 60 -10.00 -2.79 3.83
CA ALA A 60 -8.59 -3.12 4.02
C ALA A 60 -7.98 -2.43 5.25
N VAL A 61 -8.32 -1.15 5.49
CA VAL A 61 -7.94 -0.45 6.72
C VAL A 61 -8.57 -1.09 7.95
N SER A 62 -9.86 -1.42 7.88
CA SER A 62 -10.57 -2.08 9.00
C SER A 62 -9.95 -3.44 9.35
N LEU A 63 -9.59 -4.22 8.32
CA LEU A 63 -8.89 -5.49 8.46
C LEU A 63 -7.49 -5.30 9.07
N ALA A 64 -6.71 -4.34 8.56
CA ALA A 64 -5.39 -4.02 9.07
C ALA A 64 -5.46 -3.61 10.55
N ILE A 65 -6.41 -2.76 10.94
CA ILE A 65 -6.64 -2.35 12.33
C ILE A 65 -6.97 -3.58 13.20
N ALA A 66 -7.91 -4.43 12.75
CA ALA A 66 -8.33 -5.60 13.51
C ALA A 66 -7.15 -6.54 13.78
N MET A 67 -6.34 -6.80 12.76
CA MET A 67 -5.20 -7.72 12.87
C MET A 67 -4.03 -7.10 13.64
N CYS A 68 -3.71 -5.82 13.40
CA CYS A 68 -2.64 -5.11 14.09
C CYS A 68 -2.90 -4.86 15.57
N ARG A 69 -4.16 -4.90 16.03
CA ARG A 69 -4.48 -4.88 17.47
C ARG A 69 -4.01 -6.13 18.20
N VAL A 70 -4.02 -7.28 17.52
CA VAL A 70 -3.61 -8.57 18.11
C VAL A 70 -2.11 -8.79 17.95
N ARG A 71 -1.54 -8.30 16.83
CA ARG A 71 -0.16 -8.59 16.42
C ARG A 71 0.71 -7.35 16.42
N THR A 72 0.81 -6.67 17.55
CA THR A 72 1.49 -5.37 17.65
C THR A 72 2.99 -5.41 17.34
N GLY A 73 3.63 -6.58 17.47
CA GLY A 73 5.06 -6.77 17.21
C GLY A 73 5.42 -7.13 15.76
N GLU A 74 4.44 -7.33 14.90
CA GLU A 74 4.64 -7.62 13.47
C GLU A 74 4.41 -6.35 12.63
N THR A 75 4.90 -6.33 11.40
CA THR A 75 4.62 -5.22 10.48
C THR A 75 3.24 -5.36 9.84
N VAL A 76 2.64 -4.24 9.43
CA VAL A 76 1.34 -4.23 8.73
C VAL A 76 1.38 -5.17 7.51
N LEU A 77 2.46 -5.13 6.73
CA LEU A 77 2.64 -6.01 5.58
C LEU A 77 2.70 -7.50 5.96
N GLN A 78 3.41 -7.86 7.03
CA GLN A 78 3.49 -9.26 7.51
C GLN A 78 2.12 -9.78 7.93
N VAL A 79 1.39 -8.96 8.68
CA VAL A 79 0.07 -9.30 9.20
C VAL A 79 -0.95 -9.42 8.07
N LEU A 80 -0.90 -8.52 7.08
CA LEU A 80 -1.79 -8.58 5.90
C LEU A 80 -1.39 -9.68 4.90
N ASN A 81 -0.13 -10.12 4.87
CA ASN A 81 0.31 -11.27 4.06
C ASN A 81 0.12 -12.62 4.77
N THR A 82 -0.20 -12.61 6.07
CA THR A 82 -0.47 -13.85 6.80
C THR A 82 -1.73 -14.46 6.23
N LYS A 83 -1.57 -15.57 5.50
CA LYS A 83 -2.68 -16.40 5.06
C LYS A 83 -3.32 -16.99 6.32
N VAL A 84 -4.52 -16.53 6.65
CA VAL A 84 -5.43 -17.23 7.56
C VAL A 84 -5.88 -18.54 6.95
#